data_AF-A0A2S7XNY8-F1
#
_entry.id   AF-A0A2S7XNY8-F1
#
_cell.length_a   1.000
_cell.length_b   1.000
_cell.length_c   1.000
_cell.angle_alpha   90.00
_cell.angle_beta   90.00
_cell.angle_gamma   90.00
#
_symmetry.space_group_name_H-M   'P 1'
#
loop_
_entity.id
_entity.type
_entity.pdbx_description
1 polymer ?
#
loop_
_entity_poly.entity_id
_entity_poly.type
_entity_poly.pdbx_seq_one_letter_code
_entity_poly.pdbx_strand_id
1 'polypeptide(L)'
;MSTKLLNSLDPWRAVRNELSLVGQVALIELTRLNAIVLAGTDNAISQVDYQLRFTRSREGDKLVTGRVQARLRLPCQRCLGVVEIAIDVPLSLGLVTTEALAEALPSDLEPLIVIDDQCHRWR
;
A
#
# COMPACT_ATOMS: atom_id res chain seq x y z
N MET A 1 10.33 15.07 4.16
CA MET A 1 9.07 15.34 4.87
C MET A 1 8.26 14.05 4.80
N SER A 2 8.04 13.41 5.95
CA SER A 2 7.36 12.11 6.04
C SER A 2 5.86 12.35 6.04
N THR A 3 5.23 12.17 4.88
CA THR A 3 3.78 12.27 4.75
C THR A 3 3.22 10.97 5.31
N LYS A 4 2.74 11.01 6.55
CA LYS A 4 1.85 9.97 7.08
C LYS A 4 0.71 9.85 6.08
N LEU A 5 0.32 8.62 5.69
CA LEU A 5 -0.89 8.42 4.87
C LEU A 5 -2.00 9.16 5.61
N LEU A 6 -2.46 10.29 5.06
CA LEU A 6 -3.48 11.10 5.71
C LEU A 6 -4.66 10.17 5.92
N ASN A 7 -5.06 9.95 7.16
CA ASN A 7 -6.15 9.04 7.56
C ASN A 7 -7.52 9.40 6.93
N SER A 8 -7.56 10.35 5.99
CA SER A 8 -8.71 10.79 5.20
C SER A 8 -8.24 11.24 3.80
N LEU A 9 -7.48 10.39 3.09
CA LEU A 9 -7.25 10.58 1.66
C LEU A 9 -8.43 10.00 0.88
N ASP A 10 -9.22 10.86 0.25
CA ASP A 10 -10.22 10.45 -0.74
C ASP A 10 -9.48 10.11 -2.05
N PRO A 11 -9.42 8.82 -2.46
CA PRO A 11 -8.67 8.39 -3.63
C PRO A 11 -9.28 8.94 -4.93
N TRP A 12 -10.58 9.21 -4.97
CA TRP A 12 -11.24 9.80 -6.13
C TRP A 12 -10.85 11.26 -6.33
N ARG A 13 -10.70 12.02 -5.23
CA ARG A 13 -10.13 13.38 -5.27
C ARG A 13 -8.64 13.35 -5.62
N ALA A 14 -7.89 12.40 -5.06
CA ALA A 14 -6.47 12.28 -5.33
C ALA A 14 -6.18 12.03 -6.83
N VAL A 15 -6.97 11.18 -7.48
CA VAL A 15 -6.86 10.97 -8.94
C VAL A 15 -7.29 12.19 -9.74
N ARG A 16 -8.34 12.91 -9.32
CA ARG A 16 -8.76 14.15 -9.98
C ARG A 16 -7.68 15.22 -10.00
N ASN A 17 -6.90 15.28 -8.92
CA ASN A 17 -5.85 16.27 -8.73
C ASN A 17 -4.46 15.74 -9.11
N GLU A 18 -4.37 14.54 -9.71
CA GLU A 18 -3.12 13.87 -10.10
C GLU A 18 -2.06 13.85 -8.98
N LEU A 19 -2.49 13.58 -7.75
CA LEU A 19 -1.63 13.68 -6.59
C LEU A 19 -0.52 12.62 -6.61
N SER A 20 0.65 13.02 -6.12
CA SER A 20 1.74 12.10 -5.79
C SER A 20 2.02 12.15 -4.29
N LEU A 21 2.07 10.99 -3.66
CA LEU A 21 2.40 10.84 -2.24
C LEU A 21 3.71 10.10 -2.10
N VAL A 22 4.59 10.64 -1.28
CA VAL A 22 5.84 9.99 -0.88
C VAL A 22 5.94 10.09 0.62
N GLY A 23 6.26 8.98 1.27
CA GLY A 23 6.34 8.97 2.71
C GLY A 23 6.86 7.67 3.25
N GLN A 24 6.81 7.59 4.58
CA GLN A 24 7.18 6.42 5.34
C GLN A 24 6.00 6.05 6.23
N VAL A 25 5.69 4.75 6.28
CA VAL A 25 4.73 4.20 7.21
C VAL A 25 5.47 3.34 8.22
N ALA A 26 5.10 3.45 9.49
CA ALA A 26 5.69 2.60 10.51
C ALA A 26 5.22 1.15 10.30
N LEU A 27 6.12 0.19 10.43
CA LEU A 27 5.83 -1.24 10.23
C LEU A 27 4.69 -1.70 11.16
N ILE A 28 4.61 -1.14 12.37
CA ILE A 28 3.56 -1.42 13.35
C ILE A 28 2.15 -1.03 12.87
N GLU A 29 2.03 -0.05 11.97
CA GLU A 29 0.75 0.33 11.36
C GLU A 29 0.32 -0.68 10.27
N LEU A 30 1.24 -1.51 9.77
CA LEU A 30 0.98 -2.56 8.79
C LEU A 30 0.75 -3.91 9.48
N THR A 31 -0.38 -4.08 10.17
CA THR A 31 -0.67 -5.22 11.07
C THR A 31 -0.37 -6.59 10.46
N ARG A 32 -0.75 -6.83 9.20
CA ARG A 32 -0.48 -8.09 8.50
C ARG A 32 1.02 -8.37 8.32
N LEU A 33 1.79 -7.33 7.99
CA LEU A 33 3.23 -7.42 7.80
C LEU A 33 3.95 -7.50 9.16
N ASN A 34 3.52 -6.70 10.12
CA ASN A 34 4.06 -6.69 11.48
C ASN A 34 3.91 -8.06 12.17
N ALA A 35 2.84 -8.80 11.90
CA ALA A 35 2.60 -10.11 12.49
C ALA A 35 3.62 -11.19 12.08
N ILE A 36 4.32 -11.02 10.96
CA ILE A 36 5.28 -12.00 10.44
C ILE A 36 6.75 -11.57 10.62
N VAL A 37 7.00 -10.27 10.80
CA VAL A 37 8.33 -9.71 10.98
C VAL A 37 8.79 -9.92 12.42
N LEU A 38 10.06 -10.25 12.61
CA LEU A 38 10.68 -10.27 13.92
C LEU A 38 10.79 -8.84 14.42
N ALA A 39 9.99 -8.50 15.43
CA ALA A 39 10.14 -7.26 16.17
C ALA A 39 11.51 -7.28 16.86
N GLY A 40 12.50 -6.63 16.24
CA GLY A 40 13.83 -6.51 16.81
C GLY A 40 13.82 -5.48 17.94
N THR A 41 14.31 -5.87 19.11
CA THR A 41 14.54 -5.00 20.29
C THR A 41 15.49 -3.85 20.03
N ASP A 42 16.22 -3.85 18.91
CA ASP A 42 17.31 -2.91 18.68
C ASP A 42 17.30 -2.43 17.22
N ASN A 43 16.81 -1.20 17.02
CA ASN A 43 17.02 -0.39 15.81
C ASN A 43 16.67 -1.06 14.46
N ALA A 44 15.89 -2.15 14.47
CA ALA A 44 15.44 -2.81 13.27
C ALA A 44 14.54 -1.85 12.48
N ILE A 45 14.81 -1.73 11.18
CA ILE A 45 14.14 -0.80 10.28
C ILE A 45 12.63 -0.94 10.45
N SER A 46 12.05 0.03 11.16
CA SER A 46 10.64 0.02 11.58
C SER A 46 9.79 0.83 10.61
N GLN A 47 10.32 1.16 9.44
CA GLN A 47 9.69 2.03 8.46
C GLN A 47 9.71 1.36 7.09
N VAL A 48 8.61 1.58 6.38
CA VAL A 48 8.40 1.15 5.01
C VAL A 48 8.25 2.42 4.18
N ASP A 49 9.15 2.61 3.23
CA ASP A 49 9.09 3.71 2.27
C ASP A 49 8.05 3.39 1.21
N TYR A 50 7.24 4.38 0.86
CA TYR A 50 6.26 4.25 -0.20
C TYR A 50 6.26 5.48 -1.11
N GLN A 51 5.97 5.21 -2.38
CA GLN A 51 5.71 6.22 -3.40
C GLN A 51 4.44 5.80 -4.13
N LEU A 52 3.45 6.69 -4.15
CA LEU A 52 2.16 6.46 -4.80
C LEU A 52 1.87 7.63 -5.73
N ARG A 53 1.29 7.33 -6.88
CA ARG A 53 0.84 8.30 -7.87
C ARG A 53 -0.57 7.95 -8.29
N PHE A 54 -1.45 8.91 -8.11
CA PHE A 54 -2.85 8.83 -8.50
C PHE A 54 -2.97 9.44 -9.90
N THR A 55 -3.40 8.66 -10.88
CA THR A 55 -3.43 9.06 -12.28
C THR A 55 -4.69 8.55 -12.97
N ARG A 56 -4.88 8.94 -14.22
CA ARG A 56 -5.90 8.38 -15.11
C ARG A 56 -5.22 7.66 -16.27
N SER A 57 -5.75 6.49 -16.60
CA SER A 57 -5.43 5.79 -17.85
C SER A 57 -5.87 6.61 -19.05
N ARG A 58 -5.32 6.29 -20.22
CA ARG A 58 -5.77 6.81 -21.51
C ARG A 58 -7.24 6.46 -21.81
N GLU A 59 -7.72 5.37 -21.24
CA GLU A 59 -9.10 4.89 -21.36
C GLU A 59 -10.05 5.56 -20.33
N GLY A 60 -9.51 6.43 -19.47
CA GLY A 60 -10.26 7.15 -18.45
C GLY A 60 -10.33 6.46 -17.09
N ASP A 61 -9.82 5.22 -17.00
CA ASP A 61 -9.75 4.48 -15.74
C ASP A 61 -8.88 5.18 -14.70
N LYS A 62 -9.25 5.04 -13.44
CA LYS A 62 -8.57 5.72 -12.34
C LYS A 62 -7.56 4.75 -11.73
N LEU A 63 -6.30 5.13 -11.76
CA LEU A 63 -5.18 4.24 -11.44
C LEU A 63 -4.37 4.79 -10.27
N VAL A 64 -3.90 3.89 -9.41
CA VAL A 64 -2.89 4.17 -8.40
C VAL A 64 -1.67 3.32 -8.71
N THR A 65 -0.58 3.97 -9.10
CA THR A 65 0.70 3.29 -9.36
C THR A 65 1.71 3.68 -8.30
N GLY A 66 2.68 2.82 -8.03
CA GLY A 66 3.63 3.11 -6.98
C GLY A 66 4.71 2.09 -6.80
N ARG A 67 5.47 2.27 -5.73
CA ARG A 67 6.54 1.38 -5.31
C ARG A 67 6.66 1.41 -3.80
N VAL A 68 6.86 0.25 -3.20
CA VAL A 68 7.04 0.07 -1.76
C VAL A 68 8.38 -0.60 -1.51
N GLN A 69 9.14 -0.02 -0.60
CA GLN A 69 10.50 -0.45 -0.29
C GLN A 69 10.69 -0.57 1.22
N ALA A 70 11.30 -1.66 1.65
CA ALA A 70 11.68 -1.85 3.06
C ALA A 70 12.74 -2.94 3.19
N ARG A 71 13.34 -3.04 4.38
CA ARG A 71 14.17 -4.18 4.77
C ARG A 71 13.53 -4.84 5.98
N LEU A 72 13.17 -6.11 5.83
CA LEU A 72 12.42 -6.88 6.81
C LEU A 72 13.31 -7.97 7.41
N ARG A 73 13.20 -8.16 8.72
CA ARG A 73 13.83 -9.29 9.40
C ARG A 73 12.78 -10.35 9.68
N LEU A 74 12.95 -11.52 9.08
CA LEU A 74 11.98 -12.60 9.16
C LEU A 74 12.63 -13.82 9.83
N PRO A 75 11.84 -14.69 10.50
CA PRO A 75 12.35 -15.98 10.93
C PRO A 75 12.62 -16.84 9.68
N CYS A 76 13.85 -17.31 9.53
CA CYS A 76 14.20 -18.23 8.46
C CYS A 76 13.49 -19.57 8.69
N GLN A 77 12.62 -19.96 7.77
CA GLN A 77 11.86 -21.21 7.90
C GLN A 77 12.70 -22.49 7.79
N ARG A 78 13.99 -22.39 7.42
CA ARG A 78 14.91 -23.54 7.31
C ARG A 78 15.82 -23.73 8.52
N CYS A 79 16.38 -22.65 9.05
CA CYS A 79 17.34 -22.72 10.17
C CYS A 79 16.82 -22.11 11.47
N LEU A 80 15.60 -21.55 11.47
CA LEU A 80 14.99 -20.79 12.58
C LEU A 80 15.82 -19.59 13.05
N GLY A 81 16.87 -19.21 12.32
CA GLY A 81 17.63 -17.99 12.54
C GLY A 81 16.96 -16.76 11.95
N VAL A 82 17.61 -15.61 12.08
CA VAL A 82 17.15 -14.34 11.48
C VAL A 82 17.65 -14.25 10.04
N VAL A 83 16.75 -13.93 9.10
CA VAL A 83 17.11 -13.54 7.74
C VAL A 83 16.64 -12.12 7.47
N GLU A 84 17.49 -11.30 6.85
CA GLU A 84 17.14 -9.96 6.37
C GLU A 84 16.80 -10.02 4.89
N ILE A 85 15.61 -9.53 4.52
CA ILE A 85 15.10 -9.52 3.16
C ILE A 85 14.79 -8.08 2.78
N ALA A 86 15.39 -7.61 1.69
CA ALA A 86 15.01 -6.35 1.07
C ALA A 86 13.77 -6.59 0.19
N ILE A 87 12.70 -5.86 0.45
CA ILE A 87 11.50 -5.83 -0.40
C ILE A 87 11.54 -4.58 -1.26
N ASP A 88 11.24 -4.77 -2.53
CA ASP A 88 11.08 -3.69 -3.49
C ASP A 88 10.00 -4.10 -4.51
N VAL A 89 8.78 -3.63 -4.25
CA VAL A 89 7.57 -4.13 -4.92
C VAL A 89 6.87 -2.98 -5.63
N PRO A 90 6.62 -3.08 -6.96
CA PRO A 90 5.77 -2.13 -7.65
C PRO A 90 4.30 -2.36 -7.26
N LEU A 91 3.52 -1.28 -7.22
CA LEU A 91 2.08 -1.32 -7.04
C LEU A 91 1.40 -0.79 -8.30
N SER A 92 0.34 -1.45 -8.74
CA SER A 92 -0.51 -1.01 -9.86
C SER A 92 -1.94 -1.41 -9.58
N LEU A 93 -2.73 -0.45 -9.12
CA LEU A 93 -4.08 -0.65 -8.63
C LEU A 93 -5.09 0.08 -9.51
N GLY A 94 -6.19 -0.59 -9.86
CA GLY A 94 -7.35 -0.01 -10.53
C GLY A 94 -8.43 0.38 -9.51
N LEU A 95 -8.81 1.66 -9.47
CA LEU A 95 -9.88 2.14 -8.59
C LEU A 95 -11.24 1.85 -9.20
N VAL A 96 -11.99 0.97 -8.54
CA VAL A 96 -13.32 0.52 -8.98
C VAL A 96 -14.32 0.67 -7.84
N THR A 97 -15.61 0.75 -8.16
CA THR A 97 -16.68 0.89 -7.16
C THR A 97 -17.43 -0.41 -6.88
N THR A 98 -17.28 -1.42 -7.75
CA THR A 98 -18.02 -2.67 -7.68
C THR A 98 -17.14 -3.85 -8.04
N GLU A 99 -17.54 -5.03 -7.59
CA GLU A 99 -16.85 -6.29 -7.87
C GLU A 99 -16.93 -6.67 -9.36
N ALA A 100 -18.05 -6.38 -10.02
CA ALA A 100 -18.17 -6.57 -11.48
C ALA A 100 -17.16 -5.73 -12.28
N LEU A 101 -16.86 -4.50 -11.82
CA LEU A 101 -15.81 -3.67 -12.42
C LEU A 101 -14.41 -4.17 -12.06
N ALA A 102 -14.23 -4.79 -10.89
CA ALA A 102 -12.97 -5.42 -10.51
C ALA A 102 -12.62 -6.59 -11.42
N GLU A 103 -13.61 -7.42 -11.78
CA GLU A 103 -13.43 -8.55 -12.71
C GLU A 103 -13.14 -8.09 -14.15
N ALA A 104 -13.61 -6.92 -14.53
CA ALA A 104 -13.37 -6.33 -15.85
C ALA A 104 -12.01 -5.63 -15.97
N LEU A 105 -11.25 -5.49 -14.87
CA LEU A 105 -9.95 -4.86 -14.93
C LEU A 105 -8.94 -5.70 -15.74
N PRO A 106 -8.02 -5.03 -16.44
CA PRO A 106 -6.85 -5.68 -17.00
C PRO A 106 -6.11 -6.54 -15.96
N SER A 107 -5.57 -7.69 -16.39
CA SER A 107 -4.93 -8.67 -15.50
C SER A 107 -3.67 -8.16 -14.80
N ASP A 108 -3.08 -7.07 -15.29
CA ASP A 108 -1.92 -6.39 -14.72
C ASP A 108 -2.27 -5.38 -13.61
N LEU A 109 -3.57 -5.12 -13.39
CA LEU A 109 -4.04 -4.21 -12.35
C LEU A 109 -4.72 -4.98 -11.22
N GLU A 110 -4.29 -4.69 -9.99
CA GLU A 110 -4.97 -5.17 -8.79
C GLU A 110 -6.21 -4.31 -8.50
N PRO A 111 -7.40 -4.89 -8.30
CA PRO A 111 -8.60 -4.11 -7.99
C PRO A 111 -8.51 -3.48 -6.60
N LEU A 112 -8.71 -2.17 -6.54
CA LEU A 112 -8.96 -1.45 -5.30
C LEU A 112 -10.42 -0.98 -5.30
N ILE A 113 -11.28 -1.75 -4.64
CA ILE A 113 -12.70 -1.42 -4.52
C ILE A 113 -12.86 -0.31 -3.48
N VAL A 114 -13.25 0.88 -3.94
CA VAL A 114 -13.57 2.02 -3.09
C VAL A 114 -15.07 2.28 -3.18
N ILE A 115 -15.79 1.71 -2.21
CA ILE A 115 -17.19 2.00 -2.01
C ILE A 115 -17.24 3.38 -1.37
N ASP A 116 -17.79 4.37 -2.09
CA ASP A 116 -18.05 5.70 -1.55
C ASP A 116 -19.19 5.57 -0.53
N ASP A 117 -18.82 5.19 0.68
CA ASP A 117 -19.70 5.28 1.82
C ASP A 117 -18.93 6.08 2.86
N GLN A 118 -19.53 7.19 3.28
CA GLN A 118 -19.11 7.87 4.49
C GLN A 118 -18.85 6.81 5.55
N CYS A 119 -17.64 6.81 6.10
CA CYS A 119 -17.27 6.25 7.38
C CYS A 119 -18.49 5.76 8.21
N HIS A 120 -18.97 4.54 7.94
CA HIS A 120 -19.85 3.85 8.86
C HIS A 120 -18.97 3.33 9.97
N ARG A 121 -18.58 4.26 10.85
CA ARG A 121 -18.61 4.11 12.29
C ARG A 121 -18.48 2.65 12.75
N TRP A 122 -17.24 2.16 12.79
CA TRP A 122 -16.92 0.93 13.51
C TRP A 122 -17.10 1.24 15.00
N ARG A 123 -18.14 0.66 15.59
CA ARG A 123 -18.42 0.71 17.03
C ARG A 123 -17.75 -0.46 17.72
#